data_AF-A0AAN9PT76-F1
#
_entry.id   AF-A0AAN9PT76-F1
#
_cell.length_a   1.000
_cell.length_b   1.000
_cell.length_c   1.000
_cell.angle_alpha   90.00
_cell.angle_beta   90.00
_cell.angle_gamma   90.00
#
_symmetry.space_group_name_H-M   'P 1'
#
loop_
_entity.id
_entity.type
_entity.pdbx_description
1 polymer ?
#
loop_
_entity_poly.entity_id
_entity_poly.type
_entity_poly.pdbx_seq_one_letter_code
_entity_poly.pdbx_strand_id
1 'polypeptide(L)'
;MTVITTTSAAATILVATTNVSPIIAVTIAAVTIVVTTTTHSRYHHYHLGLTCLTHELNGPNMRIATVALHPTAITYTVIVFTIAVAIIIIVIATITVAKRMSTPARKRLMRDFKRLQQDPPAGISGAPQDNNIMLWNAVIFGPDDTPWDGGTFKLTLQVTEDYPNKPPTVRFVSQMFHPNIYTDGSICLDILQNQWSPIYDVAAILTSIQSLLCDPNPSSPANSEAARMFSENKREYNRRVREIVEQSWTAD
;
A
#
# COMPACT_ATOMS: atom_id res chain seq x y z
N MET A 1 -27.55 -31.87 -22.34
CA MET A 1 -28.00 -30.54 -21.84
C MET A 1 -27.85 -30.40 -20.32
N THR A 2 -28.01 -31.47 -19.54
CA THR A 2 -27.97 -31.49 -18.05
C THR A 2 -26.60 -31.24 -17.41
N VAL A 3 -25.49 -31.39 -18.15
CA VAL A 3 -24.10 -31.22 -17.64
C VAL A 3 -23.62 -29.77 -17.69
N ILE A 4 -24.18 -28.96 -18.59
CA ILE A 4 -23.83 -27.54 -18.76
C ILE A 4 -24.45 -26.69 -17.63
N THR A 5 -25.63 -27.09 -17.15
CA THR A 5 -26.33 -26.42 -16.06
C THR A 5 -25.69 -26.67 -14.68
N THR A 6 -25.08 -27.86 -14.45
CA THR A 6 -24.40 -28.17 -13.18
C THR A 6 -23.03 -27.50 -13.06
N THR A 7 -22.33 -27.30 -14.18
CA THR A 7 -21.02 -26.65 -14.23
C THR A 7 -21.11 -25.12 -14.17
N SER A 8 -22.13 -24.52 -14.78
CA SER A 8 -22.45 -23.09 -14.59
C SER A 8 -22.74 -22.77 -13.12
N ALA A 9 -23.52 -23.61 -12.42
CA ALA A 9 -23.82 -23.41 -11.00
C ALA A 9 -22.56 -23.53 -10.12
N ALA A 10 -21.67 -24.49 -10.37
CA ALA A 10 -20.43 -24.67 -9.62
C ALA A 10 -19.42 -23.50 -9.82
N ALA A 11 -19.34 -22.95 -11.04
CA ALA A 11 -18.51 -21.78 -11.33
C ALA A 11 -19.03 -20.50 -10.65
N THR A 12 -20.35 -20.32 -10.56
CA THR A 12 -20.96 -19.18 -9.84
C THR A 12 -20.74 -19.29 -8.32
N ILE A 13 -20.74 -20.50 -7.75
CA ILE A 13 -20.53 -20.73 -6.30
C ILE A 13 -19.07 -20.45 -5.87
N LEU A 14 -18.08 -20.73 -6.71
CA LEU A 14 -16.67 -20.47 -6.38
C LEU A 14 -16.31 -18.97 -6.39
N VAL A 15 -16.97 -18.18 -7.25
CA VAL A 15 -16.80 -16.72 -7.32
C VAL A 15 -17.43 -16.01 -6.12
N ALA A 16 -18.50 -16.56 -5.53
CA ALA A 16 -19.19 -15.93 -4.40
C ALA A 16 -18.52 -16.15 -3.03
N THR A 17 -17.56 -17.08 -2.92
CA THR A 17 -17.00 -17.51 -1.62
C THR A 17 -15.55 -17.06 -1.38
N THR A 18 -14.90 -16.45 -2.37
CA THR A 18 -13.51 -16.02 -2.26
C THR A 18 -13.41 -14.53 -2.57
N ASN A 19 -12.87 -13.77 -1.62
CA ASN A 19 -12.71 -12.32 -1.70
C ASN A 19 -11.52 -11.98 -2.64
N VAL A 20 -11.64 -12.40 -3.90
CA VAL A 20 -10.58 -12.46 -4.89
C VAL A 20 -10.86 -11.39 -5.95
N SER A 21 -9.82 -10.62 -6.30
CA SER A 21 -9.90 -9.50 -7.25
C SER A 21 -10.63 -9.90 -8.55
N PRO A 22 -11.48 -9.03 -9.12
CA PRO A 22 -12.28 -9.34 -10.31
C PRO A 22 -11.44 -9.78 -11.52
N ILE A 23 -10.19 -9.32 -11.61
CA ILE A 23 -9.24 -9.73 -12.66
C ILE A 23 -8.88 -11.22 -12.56
N ILE A 24 -8.74 -11.72 -11.34
CA ILE A 24 -8.39 -13.12 -11.06
C ILE A 24 -9.59 -14.02 -11.35
N ALA A 25 -10.80 -13.58 -11.01
CA ALA A 25 -12.03 -14.32 -11.32
C ALA A 25 -12.22 -14.48 -12.84
N VAL A 26 -11.97 -13.42 -13.62
CA VAL A 26 -12.05 -13.45 -15.09
C VAL A 26 -11.00 -14.39 -15.69
N THR A 27 -9.78 -14.39 -15.15
CA THR A 27 -8.68 -15.24 -15.64
C THR A 27 -8.96 -16.73 -15.38
N ILE A 28 -9.44 -17.08 -14.18
CA ILE A 28 -9.81 -18.46 -13.85
C ILE A 28 -10.98 -18.93 -14.73
N ALA A 29 -12.01 -18.09 -14.89
CA ALA A 29 -13.15 -18.41 -15.75
C ALA A 29 -12.73 -18.66 -17.21
N ALA A 30 -11.85 -17.82 -17.77
CA ALA A 30 -11.35 -18.00 -19.14
C ALA A 30 -10.58 -19.33 -19.31
N VAL A 31 -9.74 -19.69 -18.35
CA VAL A 31 -8.99 -20.96 -18.38
C VAL A 31 -9.93 -22.16 -18.27
N THR A 32 -10.93 -22.11 -17.37
CA THR A 32 -11.93 -23.19 -17.25
C THR A 32 -12.76 -23.36 -18.52
N ILE A 33 -13.16 -22.26 -19.16
CA ILE A 33 -13.90 -22.30 -20.44
C ILE A 33 -13.06 -22.94 -21.54
N VAL A 34 -11.80 -22.53 -21.72
CA VAL A 34 -10.92 -23.09 -22.75
C VAL A 34 -10.68 -24.59 -22.55
N VAL A 35 -10.49 -25.03 -21.30
CA VAL A 35 -10.30 -26.46 -20.98
C VAL A 35 -11.58 -27.27 -21.26
N THR A 36 -12.76 -26.73 -20.96
CA THR A 36 -14.05 -27.42 -21.11
C THR A 36 -14.55 -27.44 -22.56
N THR A 37 -14.38 -26.37 -23.34
CA THR A 37 -14.76 -26.35 -24.76
C THR A 37 -13.89 -27.28 -25.60
N THR A 38 -12.61 -27.40 -25.25
CA THR A 38 -11.66 -28.26 -25.97
C THR A 38 -11.85 -29.74 -25.64
N THR A 39 -12.24 -30.07 -24.41
CA THR A 39 -12.64 -31.44 -24.03
C THR A 39 -13.97 -31.83 -24.67
N HIS A 40 -14.97 -30.95 -24.71
CA HIS A 40 -16.27 -31.23 -25.34
C HIS A 40 -16.18 -31.43 -26.87
N SER A 41 -15.41 -30.60 -27.58
CA SER A 41 -15.21 -30.72 -29.04
C SER A 41 -14.49 -32.04 -29.41
N ARG A 42 -13.49 -32.44 -28.62
CA ARG A 42 -12.79 -33.72 -28.84
C ARG A 42 -13.63 -34.93 -28.44
N TYR A 43 -14.41 -34.88 -27.36
CA TYR A 43 -15.33 -35.97 -27.01
C TYR A 43 -16.34 -36.22 -28.13
N HIS A 44 -16.87 -35.17 -28.77
CA HIS A 44 -17.75 -35.33 -29.93
C HIS A 44 -17.05 -36.02 -31.12
N HIS A 45 -15.80 -35.65 -31.41
CA HIS A 45 -15.02 -36.27 -32.48
C HIS A 45 -14.58 -37.72 -32.19
N TYR A 46 -14.19 -38.02 -30.95
CA TYR A 46 -13.85 -39.39 -30.53
C TYR A 46 -15.10 -40.28 -30.47
N HIS A 47 -16.26 -39.75 -30.08
CA HIS A 47 -17.50 -40.51 -30.06
C HIS A 47 -18.00 -40.82 -31.48
N LEU A 48 -17.85 -39.89 -32.44
CA LEU A 48 -18.11 -40.15 -33.87
C LEU A 48 -17.12 -41.19 -34.45
N GLY A 49 -15.85 -41.12 -34.06
CA GLY A 49 -14.82 -42.09 -34.47
C GLY A 49 -15.06 -43.50 -33.90
N LEU A 50 -15.47 -43.61 -32.64
CA LEU A 50 -15.82 -44.90 -32.00
C LEU A 50 -17.10 -45.52 -32.58
N THR A 51 -18.12 -44.72 -32.92
CA THR A 51 -19.33 -45.23 -33.59
C THR A 51 -19.05 -45.74 -35.00
N CYS A 52 -18.06 -45.16 -35.70
CA CYS A 52 -17.65 -45.64 -37.03
C CYS A 52 -16.86 -46.96 -36.93
N LEU A 53 -15.94 -47.09 -35.96
CA LEU A 53 -15.16 -48.31 -35.73
C LEU A 53 -15.99 -49.48 -35.20
N THR A 54 -17.03 -49.23 -34.41
CA THR A 54 -17.93 -50.29 -33.90
C THR A 54 -18.82 -50.88 -34.99
N HIS A 55 -19.09 -50.15 -36.08
CA HIS A 55 -19.88 -50.66 -37.20
C HIS A 55 -19.09 -51.66 -38.10
N GLU A 56 -17.75 -51.69 -37.99
CA GLU A 56 -16.87 -52.63 -38.71
C GLU A 56 -16.49 -53.89 -37.90
N LEU A 57 -16.82 -53.96 -36.60
CA LEU A 57 -16.32 -55.03 -35.70
C LEU A 57 -17.32 -56.17 -35.42
N ASN A 58 -18.49 -56.20 -36.07
CA ASN A 58 -19.48 -57.30 -35.94
C ASN A 58 -19.17 -58.52 -36.83
N GLY A 59 -17.89 -58.93 -36.89
CA GLY A 59 -17.45 -60.18 -37.53
C GLY A 59 -16.74 -61.09 -36.51
N PRO A 60 -16.74 -62.43 -36.69
CA PRO A 60 -16.50 -63.41 -35.63
C PRO A 60 -15.04 -63.53 -35.11
N ASN A 61 -14.16 -62.57 -35.41
CA ASN A 61 -12.77 -62.60 -34.99
C ASN A 61 -12.44 -61.40 -34.10
N MET A 62 -12.60 -61.59 -32.79
CA MET A 62 -12.29 -60.62 -31.74
C MET A 62 -10.77 -60.30 -31.75
N ARG A 63 -10.40 -59.12 -32.22
CA ARG A 63 -9.06 -58.54 -31.99
C ARG A 63 -9.19 -57.39 -31.00
N ILE A 64 -8.39 -57.45 -29.94
CA ILE A 64 -8.29 -56.41 -28.90
C ILE A 64 -7.78 -55.13 -29.59
N ALA A 65 -8.63 -54.11 -29.68
CA ALA A 65 -8.24 -52.81 -30.22
C ALA A 65 -7.40 -52.06 -29.17
N THR A 66 -6.08 -52.17 -29.27
CA THR A 66 -5.16 -51.29 -28.55
C THR A 66 -5.39 -49.87 -29.07
N VAL A 67 -5.96 -48.99 -28.24
CA VAL A 67 -6.15 -47.58 -28.58
C VAL A 67 -4.78 -46.90 -28.61
N ALA A 68 -4.13 -46.93 -29.77
CA ALA A 68 -2.91 -46.18 -30.02
C ALA A 68 -3.27 -44.71 -30.18
N LEU A 69 -3.03 -43.91 -29.14
CA LEU A 69 -3.14 -42.45 -29.22
C LEU A 69 -2.11 -41.94 -30.24
N HIS A 70 -2.59 -41.18 -31.23
CA HIS A 70 -1.75 -40.63 -32.29
C HIS A 70 -0.66 -39.72 -31.68
N PRO A 71 0.63 -39.82 -32.08
CA PRO A 71 1.75 -39.12 -31.44
C PRO A 71 1.57 -37.58 -31.36
N THR A 72 0.81 -37.00 -32.28
CA THR A 72 0.46 -35.57 -32.31
C THR A 72 -0.52 -35.13 -31.20
N ALA A 73 -1.35 -36.04 -30.69
CA ALA A 73 -2.27 -35.75 -29.58
C ALA A 73 -1.54 -35.71 -28.23
N ILE A 74 -0.50 -36.54 -28.07
CA ILE A 74 0.36 -36.57 -26.89
C ILE A 74 1.18 -35.28 -26.81
N THR A 75 1.81 -34.88 -27.92
CA THR A 75 2.60 -33.63 -27.97
C THR A 75 1.74 -32.40 -27.66
N TYR A 76 0.53 -32.31 -28.23
CA TYR A 76 -0.35 -31.17 -27.95
C TYR A 76 -0.80 -31.10 -26.48
N THR A 77 -1.13 -32.24 -25.87
CA THR A 77 -1.56 -32.29 -24.47
C THR A 77 -0.43 -31.89 -23.52
N VAL A 78 0.80 -32.33 -23.83
CA VAL A 78 2.00 -31.92 -23.10
C VAL A 78 2.25 -30.41 -23.25
N ILE A 79 2.10 -29.85 -24.46
CA ILE A 79 2.28 -28.41 -24.72
C ILE A 79 1.26 -27.56 -23.93
N VAL A 80 -0.02 -27.94 -23.94
CA VAL A 80 -1.04 -27.20 -23.21
C VAL A 80 -0.82 -27.28 -21.70
N PHE A 81 -0.42 -28.45 -21.19
CA PHE A 81 -0.10 -28.64 -19.79
C PHE A 81 1.13 -27.81 -19.36
N THR A 82 2.19 -27.78 -20.17
CA THR A 82 3.38 -26.98 -19.85
C THR A 82 3.12 -25.48 -19.89
N ILE A 83 2.31 -25.00 -20.85
CA ILE A 83 1.88 -23.59 -20.90
C ILE A 83 1.03 -23.24 -19.67
N ALA A 84 0.09 -24.09 -19.28
CA ALA A 84 -0.73 -23.86 -18.09
C ALA A 84 0.11 -23.83 -16.81
N VAL A 85 1.05 -24.75 -16.65
CA VAL A 85 2.00 -24.76 -15.52
C VAL A 85 2.88 -23.50 -15.54
N ALA A 86 3.37 -23.07 -16.71
CA ALA A 86 4.15 -21.83 -16.83
C ALA A 86 3.33 -20.59 -16.43
N ILE A 87 2.07 -20.49 -16.87
CA ILE A 87 1.17 -19.39 -16.48
C ILE A 87 0.92 -19.42 -14.97
N ILE A 88 0.66 -20.58 -14.38
CA ILE A 88 0.48 -20.73 -12.93
C ILE A 88 1.74 -20.30 -12.18
N ILE A 89 2.93 -20.70 -12.64
CA ILE A 89 4.20 -20.28 -12.04
C ILE A 89 4.39 -18.77 -12.17
N ILE A 90 4.07 -18.17 -13.32
CA ILE A 90 4.14 -16.71 -13.52
C ILE A 90 3.13 -15.98 -12.62
N VAL A 91 1.91 -16.50 -12.45
CA VAL A 91 0.89 -15.94 -11.54
C VAL A 91 1.34 -16.07 -10.08
N ILE A 92 1.86 -17.23 -9.68
CA ILE A 92 2.41 -17.43 -8.32
C ILE A 92 3.63 -16.52 -8.10
N ALA A 93 4.51 -16.38 -9.10
CA ALA A 93 5.69 -15.51 -9.01
C ALA A 93 5.27 -14.04 -8.94
N THR A 94 4.28 -13.60 -9.72
CA THR A 94 3.75 -12.22 -9.67
C THR A 94 3.00 -11.93 -8.38
N ILE A 95 2.23 -12.89 -7.84
CA ILE A 95 1.61 -12.79 -6.51
C ILE A 95 2.70 -12.74 -5.43
N THR A 96 3.74 -13.58 -5.52
CA THR A 96 4.87 -13.57 -4.58
C THR A 96 5.66 -12.26 -4.66
N VAL A 97 5.78 -11.68 -5.86
CA VAL A 97 6.40 -10.36 -6.10
C VAL A 97 5.51 -9.23 -5.58
N ALA A 98 4.18 -9.29 -5.73
CA ALA A 98 3.26 -8.31 -5.13
C ALA A 98 3.23 -8.44 -3.59
N LYS A 99 3.46 -9.65 -3.09
CA LYS A 99 3.73 -9.94 -1.67
C LYS A 99 5.19 -9.65 -1.29
N ARG A 100 5.99 -8.95 -2.11
CA ARG A 100 7.26 -8.33 -1.69
C ARG A 100 6.99 -7.27 -0.62
N MET A 101 6.86 -7.81 0.57
CA MET A 101 7.37 -7.36 1.85
C MET A 101 6.88 -5.99 2.29
N SER A 102 5.62 -5.96 2.73
CA SER A 102 5.22 -5.07 3.81
C SER A 102 6.09 -5.39 5.04
N THR A 103 7.10 -4.53 5.27
CA THR A 103 8.02 -4.62 6.41
C THR A 103 7.29 -4.31 7.72
N PRO A 104 7.81 -4.71 8.89
CA PRO A 104 7.24 -4.33 10.17
C PRO A 104 7.03 -2.83 10.31
N ALA A 105 8.01 -2.03 9.86
CA ALA A 105 7.92 -0.57 9.82
C ALA A 105 6.73 -0.09 8.98
N ARG A 106 6.58 -0.59 7.75
CA ARG A 106 5.44 -0.23 6.88
C ARG A 106 4.10 -0.65 7.46
N LYS A 107 4.01 -1.83 8.11
CA LYS A 107 2.80 -2.27 8.82
C LYS A 107 2.45 -1.34 9.98
N ARG A 108 3.47 -0.89 10.72
CA ARG A 108 3.29 0.08 11.81
C ARG A 108 2.82 1.42 11.26
N LEU A 109 3.46 1.96 10.22
CA LEU A 109 3.05 3.21 9.59
C LEU A 109 1.64 3.18 9.04
N MET A 110 1.21 2.07 8.43
CA MET A 110 -0.18 1.93 7.98
C MET A 110 -1.18 2.00 9.14
N ARG A 111 -0.80 1.48 10.33
CA ARG A 111 -1.62 1.60 11.55
C ARG A 111 -1.64 3.03 12.07
N ASP A 112 -0.49 3.70 12.10
CA ASP A 112 -0.38 5.09 12.55
C ASP A 112 -1.16 6.01 11.60
N PHE A 113 -1.10 5.76 10.29
CA PHE A 113 -1.92 6.46 9.29
C PHE A 113 -3.40 6.26 9.54
N LYS A 114 -3.83 5.01 9.75
CA LYS A 114 -5.23 4.70 10.05
C LYS A 114 -5.69 5.42 11.32
N ARG A 115 -4.86 5.45 12.37
CA ARG A 115 -5.17 6.17 13.62
C ARG A 115 -5.33 7.66 13.36
N LEU A 116 -4.39 8.28 12.64
CA LEU A 116 -4.43 9.70 12.30
C LEU A 116 -5.68 10.07 11.48
N GLN A 117 -6.15 9.18 10.60
CA GLN A 117 -7.38 9.38 9.81
C GLN A 117 -8.66 9.19 10.63
N GLN A 118 -8.64 8.29 11.62
CA GLN A 118 -9.79 7.99 12.46
C GLN A 118 -10.03 9.03 13.54
N ASP A 119 -8.95 9.55 14.12
CA ASP A 119 -8.97 10.52 15.21
C ASP A 119 -7.86 11.56 15.00
N PRO A 120 -8.01 12.47 14.01
CA PRO A 120 -7.02 13.49 13.74
C PRO A 120 -6.98 14.51 14.88
N PRO A 121 -5.79 14.80 15.44
CA PRO A 121 -5.64 15.89 16.40
C PRO A 121 -6.07 17.24 15.80
N ALA A 122 -6.58 18.13 16.64
CA ALA A 122 -7.05 19.44 16.21
C ALA A 122 -5.94 20.25 15.52
N GLY A 123 -6.24 20.75 14.33
CA GLY A 123 -5.31 21.55 13.53
C GLY A 123 -4.10 20.78 12.98
N ILE A 124 -4.15 19.45 12.94
CA ILE A 124 -3.09 18.61 12.40
C ILE A 124 -3.64 17.75 11.26
N SER A 125 -2.89 17.68 10.17
CA SER A 125 -3.14 16.75 9.07
C SER A 125 -1.84 16.10 8.63
N GLY A 126 -1.90 14.85 8.16
CA GLY A 126 -0.73 14.14 7.68
C GLY A 126 -1.10 12.94 6.83
N ALA A 127 -0.31 12.72 5.78
CA ALA A 127 -0.47 11.59 4.88
C ALA A 127 0.87 11.13 4.30
N PRO A 128 1.03 9.84 4.00
CA PRO A 128 2.15 9.35 3.21
C PRO A 128 2.10 9.92 1.78
N GLN A 129 3.27 10.02 1.14
CA GLN A 129 3.37 10.35 -0.28
C GLN A 129 2.86 9.16 -1.13
N ASP A 130 2.25 9.47 -2.29
CA ASP A 130 1.54 8.49 -3.13
C ASP A 130 2.35 7.23 -3.47
N ASN A 131 3.66 7.39 -3.69
CA ASN A 131 4.54 6.31 -4.13
C ASN A 131 5.41 5.73 -3.00
N ASN A 132 5.41 6.33 -1.80
CA ASN A 132 6.33 5.95 -0.75
C ASN A 132 5.75 6.21 0.65
N ILE A 133 5.26 5.15 1.29
CA ILE A 133 4.75 5.20 2.68
C ILE A 133 5.83 5.57 3.72
N MET A 134 7.11 5.56 3.37
CA MET A 134 8.19 5.97 4.28
C MET A 134 8.41 7.49 4.26
N LEU A 135 7.81 8.22 3.31
CA LEU A 135 7.87 9.67 3.20
C LEU A 135 6.47 10.23 3.41
N TRP A 136 6.34 11.22 4.28
CA TRP A 136 5.07 11.82 4.64
C TRP A 136 5.11 13.32 4.50
N ASN A 137 3.97 13.87 4.11
CA ASN A 137 3.71 15.29 4.18
C ASN A 137 2.70 15.52 5.31
N ALA A 138 2.96 16.53 6.12
CA ALA A 138 2.06 16.93 7.20
C ALA A 138 1.86 18.44 7.19
N VAL A 139 0.74 18.86 7.77
CA VAL A 139 0.37 20.26 7.95
C VAL A 139 -0.03 20.46 9.40
N ILE A 140 0.52 21.49 10.03
CA ILE A 140 0.15 21.95 11.36
C ILE A 140 -0.39 23.37 11.21
N PHE A 141 -1.63 23.59 11.64
CA PHE A 141 -2.16 24.93 11.84
C PHE A 141 -1.59 25.51 13.12
N GLY A 142 -1.24 26.79 13.03
CA GLY A 142 -0.79 27.57 14.18
C GLY A 142 -1.85 27.55 15.28
N PRO A 143 -1.49 27.23 16.53
CA PRO A 143 -2.47 27.13 17.61
C PRO A 143 -3.15 28.46 17.90
N ASP A 144 -4.46 28.39 18.18
CA ASP A 144 -5.28 29.53 18.59
C ASP A 144 -4.66 30.23 19.83
N ASP A 145 -4.92 31.53 19.98
CA ASP A 145 -4.40 32.35 21.09
C ASP A 145 -2.87 32.43 21.20
N THR A 146 -2.14 32.02 20.16
CA THR A 146 -0.68 32.18 20.06
C THR A 146 -0.28 33.16 18.95
N PRO A 147 0.99 33.62 18.91
CA PRO A 147 1.47 34.40 17.78
C PRO A 147 1.41 33.65 16.43
N TRP A 148 1.28 32.32 16.46
CA TRP A 148 1.21 31.44 15.29
C TRP A 148 -0.20 31.34 14.69
N ASP A 149 -1.23 31.79 15.42
CA ASP A 149 -2.63 31.74 15.00
C ASP A 149 -2.84 32.27 13.57
N GLY A 150 -3.61 31.52 12.79
CA GLY A 150 -3.87 31.75 11.36
C GLY A 150 -2.77 31.21 10.43
N GLY A 151 -1.66 30.71 10.95
CA GLY A 151 -0.57 30.15 10.17
C GLY A 151 -0.83 28.71 9.71
N THR A 152 -0.31 28.34 8.53
CA THR A 152 -0.37 26.97 8.00
C THR A 152 1.03 26.47 7.66
N PHE A 153 1.56 25.57 8.47
CA PHE A 153 2.95 25.14 8.37
C PHE A 153 3.06 23.73 7.79
N LYS A 154 3.82 23.60 6.70
CA LYS A 154 4.07 22.33 6.00
C LYS A 154 5.30 21.66 6.60
N LEU A 155 5.22 20.34 6.80
CA LEU A 155 6.29 19.51 7.31
C LEU A 155 6.48 18.27 6.43
N THR A 156 7.69 17.74 6.45
CA THR A 156 8.00 16.41 5.91
C THR A 156 8.48 15.50 7.02
N LEU A 157 8.07 14.24 6.96
CA LEU A 157 8.59 13.18 7.82
C LEU A 157 9.23 12.10 6.95
N GLN A 158 10.47 11.75 7.28
CA GLN A 158 11.20 10.67 6.66
C GLN A 158 11.39 9.55 7.68
N VAL A 159 10.77 8.41 7.38
CA VAL A 159 10.81 7.21 8.21
C VAL A 159 11.80 6.22 7.62
N THR A 160 12.53 5.52 8.47
CA THR A 160 13.44 4.43 8.05
C THR A 160 12.85 3.07 8.37
N GLU A 161 13.42 2.00 7.81
CA GLU A 161 12.96 0.63 8.08
C GLU A 161 13.19 0.18 9.54
N ASP A 162 13.91 0.97 10.35
CA ASP A 162 14.10 0.76 11.79
C ASP A 162 12.90 1.26 12.62
N TYR A 163 11.89 1.90 12.02
CA TYR A 163 10.71 2.38 12.73
C TYR A 163 9.85 1.22 13.28
N PRO A 164 9.35 1.29 14.53
CA PRO A 164 9.38 2.40 15.47
C PRO A 164 10.56 2.39 16.47
N ASN A 165 11.59 1.58 16.27
CA ASN A 165 12.74 1.54 17.19
C ASN A 165 13.61 2.80 17.08
N LYS A 166 13.64 3.44 15.91
CA LYS A 166 14.23 4.77 15.70
C LYS A 166 13.15 5.81 15.37
N PRO A 167 13.33 7.07 15.78
CA PRO A 167 12.41 8.15 15.44
C PRO A 167 12.45 8.44 13.94
N PRO A 168 11.35 8.96 13.37
CA PRO A 168 11.40 9.57 12.06
C PRO A 168 12.18 10.89 12.10
N THR A 169 12.79 11.26 10.99
CA THR A 169 13.35 12.61 10.81
C THR A 169 12.23 13.54 10.39
N VAL A 170 11.99 14.61 11.15
CA VAL A 170 10.92 15.58 10.87
C VAL A 170 11.52 16.96 10.60
N ARG A 171 11.03 17.63 9.56
CA ARG A 171 11.48 18.96 9.15
C ARG A 171 10.32 19.84 8.72
N PHE A 172 10.35 21.11 9.08
CA PHE A 172 9.51 22.13 8.46
C PHE A 172 9.98 22.39 7.02
N VAL A 173 9.03 22.40 6.10
CA VAL A 173 9.22 22.89 4.73
C VAL A 173 8.97 24.40 4.69
N SER A 174 7.98 24.86 5.45
CA SER A 174 7.74 26.28 5.68
C SER A 174 8.93 26.92 6.40
N GLN A 175 9.22 28.18 6.07
CA GLN A 175 10.19 28.96 6.83
C GLN A 175 9.69 29.17 8.26
N MET A 176 10.56 29.03 9.26
CA MET A 176 10.21 29.13 10.67
C MET A 176 11.14 30.08 11.41
N PHE A 177 10.58 30.92 12.28
CA PHE A 177 11.31 31.71 13.27
C PHE A 177 10.90 31.28 14.68
N HIS A 178 11.60 30.29 15.23
CA HIS A 178 11.25 29.67 16.51
C HIS A 178 12.51 29.25 17.29
N PRO A 179 12.54 29.36 18.64
CA PRO A 179 13.71 29.03 19.45
C PRO A 179 14.27 27.62 19.24
N ASN A 180 13.40 26.63 18.99
CA ASN A 180 13.77 25.22 18.83
C ASN A 180 13.71 24.70 17.38
N ILE A 181 13.61 25.59 16.38
CA ILE A 181 13.64 25.19 14.96
C ILE A 181 14.86 25.82 14.29
N TYR A 182 15.64 24.99 13.60
CA TYR A 182 16.81 25.42 12.83
C TYR A 182 16.40 26.11 11.52
N THR A 183 17.33 26.84 10.90
CA THR A 183 17.09 27.51 9.61
C THR A 183 16.81 26.55 8.46
N ASP A 184 17.25 25.28 8.56
CA ASP A 184 16.97 24.21 7.60
C ASP A 184 15.66 23.45 7.88
N GLY A 185 14.86 23.95 8.83
CA GLY A 185 13.59 23.36 9.26
C GLY A 185 13.73 22.17 10.21
N SER A 186 14.95 21.74 10.57
CA SER A 186 15.14 20.69 11.58
C SER A 186 14.58 21.13 12.93
N ILE A 187 14.04 20.18 13.69
CA ILE A 187 13.39 20.46 14.98
C ILE A 187 14.25 19.91 16.11
N CYS A 188 14.57 20.76 17.09
CA CYS A 188 15.17 20.33 18.35
C CYS A 188 14.06 19.95 19.34
N LEU A 189 13.65 18.69 19.31
CA LEU A 189 12.65 18.11 20.21
C LEU A 189 13.19 16.79 20.78
N ASP A 190 13.14 16.64 22.09
CA ASP A 190 13.74 15.53 22.84
C ASP A 190 13.17 14.16 22.46
N ILE A 191 11.85 14.08 22.22
CA ILE A 191 11.21 12.84 21.77
C ILE A 191 11.69 12.41 20.39
N LEU A 192 12.21 13.32 19.55
CA LEU A 192 12.81 12.97 18.25
C LEU A 192 14.31 12.62 18.37
N GLN A 193 14.87 12.67 19.58
CA GLN A 193 16.28 12.47 19.86
C GLN A 193 16.47 11.38 20.93
N ASN A 194 16.91 11.77 22.12
CA ASN A 194 17.30 10.88 23.21
C ASN A 194 16.11 10.37 24.05
N GLN A 195 14.93 11.00 23.96
CA GLN A 195 13.71 10.58 24.65
C GLN A 195 12.74 9.83 23.72
N TRP A 196 13.20 9.38 22.56
CA TRP A 196 12.39 8.58 21.64
C TRP A 196 11.95 7.27 22.29
N SER A 197 10.67 6.94 22.09
CA SER A 197 10.09 5.66 22.49
C SER A 197 9.19 5.12 21.37
N PRO A 198 9.24 3.80 21.07
CA PRO A 198 8.38 3.16 20.06
C PRO A 198 6.86 3.26 20.31
N ILE A 199 6.46 3.79 21.47
CA ILE A 199 5.07 4.09 21.81
C ILE A 199 4.53 5.30 21.04
N TYR A 200 5.39 6.25 20.67
CA TYR A 200 4.98 7.43 19.94
C TYR A 200 4.63 7.06 18.49
N ASP A 201 3.43 7.44 18.07
CA ASP A 201 2.98 7.35 16.69
C ASP A 201 3.07 8.72 15.99
N VAL A 202 2.75 8.74 14.69
CA VAL A 202 2.82 9.96 13.87
C VAL A 202 1.93 11.08 14.45
N ALA A 203 0.74 10.75 14.97
CA ALA A 203 -0.15 11.72 15.58
C ALA A 203 0.49 12.36 16.82
N ALA A 204 1.03 11.55 17.73
CA ALA A 204 1.71 12.04 18.93
C ALA A 204 2.90 12.96 18.60
N ILE A 205 3.70 12.60 17.59
CA ILE A 205 4.83 13.41 17.14
C ILE A 205 4.36 14.79 16.66
N LEU A 206 3.34 14.82 15.78
CA LEU A 206 2.82 16.08 15.24
C LEU A 206 2.17 16.94 16.33
N THR A 207 1.44 16.33 17.28
CA THR A 207 0.88 17.02 18.43
C THR A 207 1.98 17.64 19.30
N SER A 208 3.06 16.91 19.58
CA SER A 208 4.19 17.46 20.34
C SER A 208 4.88 18.63 19.62
N ILE A 209 4.97 18.59 18.29
CA ILE A 209 5.49 19.71 17.50
C ILE A 209 4.54 20.91 17.55
N GLN A 210 3.23 20.71 17.48
CA GLN A 210 2.25 21.80 17.63
C GLN A 210 2.33 22.42 19.04
N SER A 211 2.42 21.60 20.09
CA SER A 211 2.63 22.09 21.46
C SER A 211 3.94 22.86 21.63
N LEU A 212 5.01 22.45 20.94
CA LEU A 212 6.28 23.16 20.94
C LEU A 212 6.16 24.59 20.41
N LEU A 213 5.24 24.86 19.46
CA LEU A 213 4.98 26.22 18.97
C LEU A 213 4.36 27.13 20.04
N CYS A 214 3.55 26.56 20.94
CA CYS A 214 2.97 27.29 22.07
C CYS A 214 4.02 27.59 23.15
N ASP A 215 4.76 26.55 23.54
CA ASP A 215 5.66 26.55 24.69
C ASP A 215 7.09 26.19 24.27
N PRO A 216 7.85 27.14 23.69
CA PRO A 216 9.24 26.90 23.31
C PRO A 216 10.12 26.64 24.54
N ASN A 217 11.21 25.89 24.34
CA ASN A 217 12.25 25.68 25.34
C ASN A 217 13.45 26.60 25.07
N PRO A 218 13.57 27.77 25.76
CA PRO A 218 14.67 28.71 25.55
C PRO A 218 16.00 28.24 26.16
N SER A 219 16.01 27.21 27.01
CA SER A 219 17.23 26.72 27.67
C SER A 219 18.16 25.91 26.76
N SER A 220 17.63 25.37 25.66
CA SER A 220 18.42 24.66 24.64
C SER A 220 17.97 25.08 23.23
N PRO A 221 18.33 26.31 22.81
CA PRO A 221 17.81 26.86 21.57
C PRO A 221 18.58 26.36 20.35
N ALA A 222 17.84 25.94 19.32
CA ALA A 222 18.35 25.73 17.97
C ALA A 222 18.61 27.07 17.26
N ASN A 223 17.81 28.08 17.57
CA ASN A 223 17.93 29.44 17.07
C ASN A 223 18.11 30.42 18.24
N SER A 224 19.35 30.80 18.49
CA SER A 224 19.71 31.69 19.60
C SER A 224 19.10 33.09 19.48
N GLU A 225 18.91 33.59 18.25
CA GLU A 225 18.28 34.89 18.02
C GLU A 225 16.80 34.86 18.41
N ALA A 226 16.06 33.85 17.96
CA ALA A 226 14.67 33.65 18.33
C ALA A 226 14.50 33.47 19.85
N ALA A 227 15.36 32.68 20.49
CA ALA A 227 15.34 32.46 21.94
C ALA A 227 15.63 33.73 22.76
N ARG A 228 16.61 34.52 22.32
CA ARG A 228 16.94 35.80 22.94
C ARG A 228 15.76 36.77 22.80
N MET A 229 15.17 36.91 21.62
CA MET A 229 14.00 37.78 21.42
C MET A 229 12.79 37.29 22.21
N PHE A 230 12.54 35.99 22.27
CA PHE A 230 11.45 35.43 23.06
C PHE A 230 11.57 35.80 24.55
N SER A 231 12.81 35.83 25.07
CA SER A 231 13.09 36.11 26.48
C SER A 231 13.19 37.60 26.81
N GLU A 232 13.84 38.40 25.95
CA GLU A 232 14.16 39.81 26.21
C GLU A 232 13.18 40.80 25.56
N ASN A 233 12.59 40.43 24.42
CA ASN A 233 11.75 41.33 23.61
C ASN A 233 10.61 40.58 22.92
N LYS A 234 9.64 40.12 23.73
CA LYS A 234 8.50 39.34 23.26
C LYS A 234 7.66 40.07 22.21
N ARG A 235 7.64 41.41 22.23
CA ARG A 235 6.94 42.22 21.22
C ARG A 235 7.57 42.06 19.83
N GLU A 236 8.88 42.18 19.73
CA GLU A 236 9.60 42.00 18.46
C GLU A 236 9.56 40.54 18.00
N TYR A 237 9.68 39.58 18.93
CA TYR A 237 9.50 38.16 18.63
C TYR A 237 8.13 37.91 17.99
N ASN A 238 7.04 38.37 18.63
CA ASN A 238 5.69 38.20 18.12
C ASN A 238 5.51 38.87 16.75
N ARG A 239 6.11 40.04 16.53
CA ARG A 239 6.09 40.74 15.24
C ARG A 239 6.68 39.87 14.13
N ARG A 240 7.87 39.28 14.35
CA ARG A 240 8.52 38.38 13.38
C ARG A 240 7.74 37.09 13.17
N VAL A 241 7.18 36.50 14.22
CA VAL A 241 6.33 35.30 14.07
C VAL A 241 5.10 35.61 13.22
N ARG A 242 4.50 36.79 13.36
CA ARG A 242 3.37 37.21 12.52
C ARG A 242 3.75 37.37 11.05
N GLU A 243 4.95 37.86 10.75
CA GLU A 243 5.47 37.88 9.36
C GLU A 243 5.59 36.46 8.79
N ILE A 244 6.04 35.50 9.59
CA ILE A 244 6.11 34.08 9.19
C ILE A 244 4.72 33.48 8.94
N VAL A 245 3.74 33.83 9.79
CA VAL A 245 2.34 33.43 9.60
C VAL A 245 1.80 33.96 8.28
N GLU A 246 2.01 35.23 7.96
CA GLU A 246 1.56 35.84 6.70
C GLU A 246 2.22 35.18 5.48
N GLN A 247 3.52 34.88 5.56
CA GLN A 247 4.25 34.17 4.50
C GLN A 247 3.67 32.77 4.24
N SER A 248 3.16 32.11 5.27
CA SER A 248 2.58 30.77 5.15
C SER A 248 1.35 30.72 4.23
N TRP A 249 0.66 31.84 4.02
CA TRP A 249 -0.49 31.93 3.12
C TRP A 249 -0.12 31.94 1.64
N THR A 250 1.13 32.33 1.34
CA THR A 250 1.64 32.48 -0.03
C THR A 250 2.59 31.36 -0.46
N ALA A 251 2.96 30.48 0.48
CA ALA A 251 3.89 29.39 0.22
C ALA A 251 3.17 28.20 -0.42
N ASP A 252 3.23 28.10 -1.75
CA ASP A 252 2.72 26.98 -2.55
C ASP A 252 3.57 25.70 -2.40
#